data_AF-A0A1A8K0X4-F1
#
_entry.id   AF-A0A1A8K0X4-F1
#
_cell.length_a   1.000
_cell.length_b   1.000
_cell.length_c   1.000
_cell.angle_alpha   90.00
_cell.angle_beta   90.00
_cell.angle_gamma   90.00
#
_symmetry.space_group_name_H-M   'P 1'
#
loop_
_entity.id
_entity.type
_entity.pdbx_description
1 polymer ?
#
loop_
_entity_poly.entity_id
_entity_poly.type
_entity_poly.pdbx_seq_one_letter_code
_entity_poly.pdbx_strand_id
1 'polypeptide(L)'
;MFGVSGKNKPVKIRGFGGNLKYGIAAKDLKELLKKGCNLLQLPLSGARVCSYEDGTIVTEEFFSTLPDNSELVLLSKQQTWTGVICDIGQLLNTDRHADALIQAAKGLLSDENSSKRRKILSDLLQNLEDRSELESREEDADWFS
;
A
#
# COMPACT_ATOMS: atom_id res chain seq x y z
N MET A 1 5.14 7.50 -42.48
CA MET A 1 3.68 7.34 -42.47
C MET A 1 3.14 7.91 -41.17
N PHE A 2 2.05 8.67 -41.30
CA PHE A 2 1.57 9.72 -40.41
C PHE A 2 1.28 9.26 -38.98
N GLY A 3 2.01 9.83 -38.01
CA GLY A 3 1.67 9.70 -36.59
C GLY A 3 0.56 10.68 -36.27
N VAL A 4 -0.62 10.16 -35.96
CA VAL A 4 -1.69 10.94 -35.33
C VAL A 4 -1.10 11.55 -34.06
N SER A 5 -0.96 12.88 -34.04
CA SER A 5 -0.51 13.61 -32.85
C SER A 5 -1.68 13.59 -31.86
N GLY A 6 -1.81 12.47 -31.13
CA GLY A 6 -2.81 12.30 -30.08
C GLY A 6 -2.62 13.36 -29.01
N LYS A 7 -3.72 13.86 -28.44
CA LYS A 7 -3.66 14.79 -27.30
C LYS A 7 -2.85 14.14 -26.18
N ASN A 8 -1.85 14.84 -25.67
CA ASN A 8 -1.07 14.36 -24.53
C ASN A 8 -1.99 14.21 -23.32
N LYS A 9 -2.01 13.03 -22.72
CA LYS A 9 -2.77 12.78 -21.50
C LYS A 9 -1.89 13.08 -20.28
N PRO A 10 -2.31 13.97 -19.37
CA PRO A 10 -1.62 14.19 -18.12
C PRO A 10 -1.93 13.03 -17.15
N VAL A 11 -0.91 12.42 -16.57
CA VAL A 11 -1.02 11.39 -15.53
C VAL A 11 -0.01 11.64 -14.42
N LYS A 12 -0.22 11.06 -13.24
CA LYS A 12 0.71 11.15 -12.13
C LYS A 12 1.41 9.81 -11.96
N ILE A 13 2.74 9.80 -11.98
CA ILE A 13 3.55 8.60 -11.73
C ILE A 13 4.22 8.68 -10.37
N ARG A 14 4.24 7.56 -9.66
CA ARG A 14 5.07 7.33 -8.47
C ARG A 14 5.91 6.06 -8.60
N GLY A 15 6.99 5.98 -7.84
CA GLY A 15 7.79 4.76 -7.71
C GLY A 15 7.23 3.79 -6.68
N PHE A 16 7.62 2.52 -6.78
CA PHE A 16 7.30 1.49 -5.79
C PHE A 16 7.84 1.87 -4.40
N GLY A 17 6.95 2.01 -3.41
CA GLY A 17 7.29 2.38 -2.02
C GLY A 17 7.67 3.86 -1.80
N GLY A 18 7.68 4.68 -2.85
CA GLY A 18 7.92 6.13 -2.74
C GLY A 18 6.62 6.91 -2.63
N ASN A 19 6.57 7.93 -1.77
CA ASN A 19 5.41 8.82 -1.61
C ASN A 19 5.41 10.01 -2.58
N LEU A 20 6.49 10.21 -3.32
CA LEU A 20 6.61 11.30 -4.29
C LEU A 20 5.87 10.95 -5.59
N LYS A 21 5.02 11.88 -6.03
CA LYS A 21 4.24 11.80 -7.27
C LYS A 21 4.73 12.84 -8.26
N TYR A 22 4.86 12.46 -9.53
CA TYR A 22 5.35 13.29 -10.61
C TYR A 22 4.32 13.38 -11.73
N GLY A 23 3.95 14.59 -12.14
CA GLY A 23 3.07 14.79 -13.29
C GLY A 23 3.82 14.54 -14.59
N ILE A 24 3.33 13.62 -15.42
CA ILE A 24 3.88 13.31 -16.75
C ILE A 24 2.75 13.41 -17.77
N ALA A 25 2.99 14.18 -18.82
CA ALA A 25 2.14 14.20 -20.00
C ALA A 25 2.73 13.25 -21.06
N ALA A 26 1.95 12.27 -21.50
CA ALA A 26 2.36 11.29 -22.51
C ALA A 26 1.22 11.02 -23.50
N LYS A 27 1.57 10.75 -24.76
CA LYS A 27 0.60 10.40 -25.80
C LYS A 27 0.21 8.92 -25.78
N ASP A 28 1.13 8.07 -25.34
CA ASP A 28 1.02 6.61 -25.33
C ASP A 28 1.76 6.02 -24.12
N LEU A 29 1.48 4.76 -23.81
CA LEU A 29 2.06 4.06 -22.66
C LEU A 29 3.58 3.89 -22.80
N LYS A 30 4.10 3.77 -24.03
CA LYS A 30 5.54 3.63 -24.30
C LYS A 30 6.30 4.91 -23.95
N GLU A 31 5.76 6.07 -24.31
CA GLU A 31 6.30 7.38 -23.97
C GLU A 31 6.21 7.61 -22.46
N LEU A 32 5.09 7.22 -21.84
CA LEU A 32 4.93 7.29 -20.39
C LEU A 32 6.00 6.48 -19.67
N LEU A 33 6.21 5.21 -20.07
CA LEU A 33 7.24 4.34 -19.50
C LEU A 33 8.63 4.94 -19.68
N LYS A 34 8.96 5.45 -20.85
CA LYS A 34 10.27 6.08 -21.11
C LYS A 34 10.51 7.30 -20.22
N LYS A 35 9.52 8.20 -20.11
CA LYS A 35 9.61 9.39 -19.26
C LYS A 35 9.65 9.02 -17.77
N GLY A 36 8.79 8.11 -17.34
CA GLY A 36 8.71 7.62 -15.96
C GLY A 36 9.99 6.90 -15.52
N CYS A 37 10.51 6.00 -16.34
CA CYS A 37 11.77 5.30 -16.07
C CYS A 37 12.96 6.25 -15.98
N ASN A 38 13.05 7.23 -16.88
CA ASN A 38 14.11 8.25 -16.82
C ASN A 38 14.00 9.11 -15.55
N LEU A 39 12.78 9.48 -15.15
CA LEU A 39 12.54 10.31 -13.98
C LEU A 39 12.87 9.57 -12.67
N LEU A 40 12.45 8.31 -12.57
CA LEU A 40 12.64 7.47 -11.38
C LEU A 40 13.94 6.65 -11.40
N GLN A 41 14.80 6.85 -12.42
CA GLN A 41 16.06 6.13 -12.61
C GLN A 41 15.89 4.59 -12.61
N LEU A 42 14.81 4.10 -13.22
CA LEU A 42 14.49 2.67 -13.33
C LEU A 42 14.83 2.12 -14.72
N PRO A 43 15.25 0.85 -14.83
CA PRO A 43 15.50 0.22 -16.12
C PRO A 43 14.19 0.05 -16.90
N LEU A 44 14.20 0.41 -18.19
CA LEU A 44 13.04 0.23 -19.07
C LEU A 44 12.70 -1.26 -19.31
N SER A 45 13.70 -2.14 -19.21
CA SER A 45 13.54 -3.57 -19.44
C SER A 45 12.67 -4.21 -18.34
N GLY A 46 11.46 -4.62 -18.73
CA GLY A 46 10.48 -5.20 -17.81
C GLY A 46 9.79 -4.17 -16.91
N ALA A 47 9.90 -2.87 -17.24
CA ALA A 47 9.10 -1.83 -16.59
C ALA A 47 7.64 -1.95 -16.99
N ARG A 48 6.75 -1.84 -16.00
CA ARG A 48 5.30 -1.87 -16.19
C ARG A 48 4.65 -0.82 -15.30
N VAL A 49 3.46 -0.41 -15.69
CA VAL A 49 2.67 0.56 -14.93
C VAL A 49 1.37 -0.09 -14.50
N CYS A 50 0.92 0.23 -13.29
CA CYS A 50 -0.38 -0.20 -12.77
C CYS A 50 -1.10 0.98 -12.12
N SER A 51 -2.41 0.85 -11.97
CA SER A 51 -3.25 1.80 -11.24
C SER A 51 -2.88 1.79 -9.76
N TYR A 52 -2.81 2.97 -9.15
CA TYR A 52 -2.53 3.11 -7.72
C TYR A 52 -3.63 2.49 -6.85
N GLU A 53 -4.89 2.63 -7.25
CA GLU A 53 -6.04 2.29 -6.41
C GLU A 53 -6.16 0.78 -6.18
N ASP A 54 -6.11 0.00 -7.24
CA ASP A 54 -6.44 -1.43 -7.26
C ASP A 54 -5.28 -2.33 -7.74
N GLY A 55 -4.20 -1.74 -8.28
CA GLY A 55 -3.09 -2.50 -8.85
C GLY A 55 -3.36 -3.12 -10.21
N THR A 56 -4.44 -2.73 -10.89
CA THR A 56 -4.70 -3.16 -12.26
C THR A 56 -3.57 -2.74 -13.19
N ILE A 57 -2.99 -3.68 -13.93
CA ILE A 57 -1.91 -3.42 -14.89
C ILE A 57 -2.45 -2.58 -16.04
N VAL A 58 -1.78 -1.47 -16.34
CA VAL A 58 -2.18 -0.57 -17.42
C VAL A 58 -1.68 -1.10 -18.75
N THR A 59 -2.61 -1.43 -19.64
CA THR A 59 -2.36 -1.69 -21.08
C THR A 59 -2.52 -0.42 -21.89
N GLU A 60 -2.09 -0.42 -23.16
CA GLU A 60 -2.23 0.74 -24.07
C GLU A 60 -3.70 1.16 -24.26
N GLU A 61 -4.59 0.17 -24.37
CA GLU A 61 -6.03 0.38 -24.52
C GLU A 61 -6.61 1.01 -23.24
N PHE A 62 -6.21 0.51 -22.08
CA PHE A 62 -6.64 1.06 -20.79
C PHE A 62 -6.08 2.47 -20.55
N PHE A 63 -4.83 2.75 -20.94
CA PHE A 63 -4.25 4.08 -20.82
C PHE A 63 -5.08 5.15 -21.54
N SER A 64 -5.65 4.79 -22.69
CA SER A 64 -6.50 5.69 -23.48
C SER A 64 -7.84 6.01 -22.79
N THR A 65 -8.36 5.11 -21.94
CA THR A 65 -9.63 5.30 -21.21
C THR A 65 -9.45 5.95 -19.84
N LEU A 66 -8.23 5.97 -19.29
CA LEU A 66 -7.95 6.58 -17.99
C LEU A 66 -8.37 8.07 -17.92
N PRO A 67 -8.93 8.53 -16.81
CA PRO A 67 -9.13 9.96 -16.56
C PRO A 67 -7.83 10.78 -16.59
N ASP A 68 -7.97 12.09 -16.79
CA ASP A 68 -6.85 13.00 -16.64
C ASP A 68 -6.37 13.02 -15.18
N ASN A 69 -5.05 13.07 -15.00
CA ASN A 69 -4.35 13.05 -13.71
C ASN A 69 -4.53 11.76 -12.90
N SER A 70 -4.90 10.64 -13.53
CA SER A 70 -4.89 9.33 -12.89
C SER A 70 -3.54 9.00 -12.26
N GLU A 71 -3.58 8.39 -11.09
CA GLU A 71 -2.39 8.00 -10.33
C GLU A 71 -1.93 6.60 -10.70
N LEU A 72 -0.67 6.50 -11.08
CA LEU A 72 -0.05 5.32 -11.63
C LEU A 72 1.24 4.99 -10.89
N VAL A 73 1.48 3.70 -10.67
CA VAL A 73 2.69 3.19 -10.01
C VAL A 73 3.58 2.54 -11.05
N LEU A 74 4.83 3.01 -11.15
CA LEU A 74 5.85 2.42 -11.99
C LEU A 74 6.54 1.27 -11.24
N LEU A 75 6.50 0.08 -11.83
CA LEU A 75 7.02 -1.16 -11.28
C LEU A 75 8.15 -1.71 -12.15
N SER A 76 9.20 -2.21 -11.49
CA SER A 76 10.25 -3.02 -12.12
C SER A 76 9.82 -4.49 -12.28
N LYS A 77 10.58 -5.28 -13.04
CA LYS A 77 10.26 -6.67 -13.41
C LYS A 77 9.86 -7.57 -12.22
N GLN A 78 10.47 -7.41 -11.05
CA GLN A 78 10.17 -8.22 -9.86
C GLN A 78 9.13 -7.61 -8.91
N GLN A 79 8.66 -6.39 -9.14
CA GLN A 79 7.78 -5.68 -8.22
C GLN A 79 6.31 -5.86 -8.59
N THR A 80 5.45 -6.06 -7.59
CA THR A 80 4.01 -6.19 -7.75
C THR A 80 3.31 -5.19 -6.84
N TRP A 81 2.21 -4.61 -7.31
CA TRP A 81 1.38 -3.68 -6.56
C TRP A 81 -0.02 -4.24 -6.43
N THR A 82 -0.55 -4.25 -5.21
CA THR A 82 -1.88 -4.81 -4.88
C THR A 82 -2.86 -3.71 -4.49
N GLY A 83 -2.60 -2.47 -4.93
CA GLY A 83 -3.41 -1.30 -4.61
C GLY A 83 -2.95 -0.57 -3.35
N VAL A 84 -3.79 0.35 -2.87
CA VAL A 84 -3.51 1.22 -1.69
C VAL A 84 -3.17 0.42 -0.43
N ILE A 85 -3.63 -0.84 -0.34
CA ILE A 85 -3.32 -1.76 0.75
C ILE A 85 -1.81 -1.92 0.95
N CYS A 86 -1.00 -1.88 -0.12
CA CYS A 86 0.46 -1.95 0.00
C CYS A 86 1.05 -0.77 0.79
N ASP A 87 0.53 0.46 0.60
CA ASP A 87 0.96 1.61 1.39
C ASP A 87 0.43 1.54 2.83
N ILE A 88 -0.81 1.08 3.02
CA ILE A 88 -1.40 0.91 4.34
C ILE A 88 -0.62 -0.12 5.16
N GLY A 89 -0.22 -1.25 4.57
CA GLY A 89 0.61 -2.25 5.23
C GLY A 89 1.98 -1.71 5.63
N GLN A 90 2.57 -0.84 4.80
CA GLN A 90 3.81 -0.15 5.15
C GLN A 90 3.63 0.86 6.29
N LEU A 91 2.54 1.63 6.28
CA LEU A 91 2.22 2.60 7.33
C LEU A 91 1.96 1.90 8.67
N LEU A 92 1.20 0.81 8.63
CA LEU A 92 0.85 0.02 9.81
C LEU A 92 1.99 -0.92 10.26
N ASN A 93 3.15 -0.89 9.58
CA ASN A 93 4.32 -1.72 9.86
C ASN A 93 4.03 -3.24 9.93
N THR A 94 2.92 -3.71 9.37
CA THR A 94 2.54 -5.14 9.39
C THR A 94 3.59 -6.00 8.69
N ASP A 95 4.25 -5.46 7.66
CA ASP A 95 5.30 -6.18 6.91
C ASP A 95 6.71 -6.09 7.54
N ARG A 96 7.08 -4.95 8.14
CA ARG A 96 8.47 -4.74 8.63
C ARG A 96 8.83 -5.60 9.83
N HIS A 97 7.84 -6.01 10.60
CA HIS A 97 8.03 -6.85 11.77
C HIS A 97 7.34 -8.19 11.65
N ALA A 98 6.86 -8.60 10.47
CA ALA A 98 6.15 -9.88 10.32
C ALA A 98 6.99 -11.05 10.86
N ASP A 99 8.26 -11.14 10.47
CA ASP A 99 9.16 -12.17 10.98
C ASP A 99 9.46 -12.02 12.47
N ALA A 100 9.69 -10.80 12.96
CA ALA A 100 9.95 -10.56 14.38
C ALA A 100 8.73 -10.86 15.26
N LEU A 101 7.52 -10.55 14.77
CA LEU A 101 6.23 -10.86 15.38
C LEU A 101 6.00 -12.37 15.38
N ILE A 102 6.26 -13.06 14.26
CA ILE A 102 6.17 -14.52 14.16
C ILE A 102 7.14 -15.18 15.14
N GLN A 103 8.38 -14.71 15.23
CA GLN A 103 9.37 -15.23 16.19
C GLN A 103 8.98 -14.94 17.64
N ALA A 104 8.48 -13.73 17.92
CA ALA A 104 7.97 -13.38 19.24
C ALA A 104 6.77 -14.25 19.65
N ALA A 105 5.84 -14.51 18.72
CA ALA A 105 4.69 -15.38 18.93
C ALA A 105 5.12 -16.84 19.16
N LYS A 106 6.08 -17.35 18.38
CA LYS A 106 6.66 -18.69 18.61
C LYS A 106 7.33 -18.80 19.98
N GLY A 107 8.12 -17.80 20.37
CA GLY A 107 8.74 -17.75 21.70
C GLY A 107 7.70 -17.70 22.83
N LEU A 108 6.60 -16.99 22.63
CA LEU A 108 5.47 -16.95 23.56
C LEU A 108 4.79 -18.32 23.72
N LEU A 109 4.66 -19.09 22.63
CA LEU A 109 4.05 -20.42 22.64
C LEU A 109 4.95 -21.46 23.31
N SER A 110 6.27 -21.41 23.07
CA SER A 110 7.21 -22.40 23.57
C SER A 110 7.57 -22.25 25.06
N ASP A 111 7.51 -21.05 25.62
CA ASP A 111 7.83 -20.81 27.04
C ASP A 111 6.56 -20.59 27.87
N GLU A 112 5.92 -21.71 28.27
CA GLU A 112 4.66 -21.72 29.01
C GLU A 112 4.74 -21.06 30.39
N ASN A 113 5.93 -21.02 31.01
CA ASN A 113 6.12 -20.48 32.36
C ASN A 113 6.65 -19.04 32.40
N SER A 114 6.87 -18.41 31.23
CA SER A 114 7.46 -17.07 31.19
C SER A 114 6.54 -16.03 31.86
N SER A 115 7.13 -15.18 32.70
CA SER A 115 6.43 -14.03 33.31
C SER A 115 5.88 -13.07 32.25
N LYS A 116 6.57 -12.96 31.11
CA LYS A 116 6.16 -12.16 29.96
C LYS A 116 4.86 -12.69 29.33
N ARG A 117 4.73 -14.01 29.16
CA ARG A 117 3.50 -14.65 28.65
C ARG A 117 2.32 -14.40 29.56
N ARG A 118 2.49 -14.64 30.86
CA ARG A 118 1.44 -14.40 31.86
C ARG A 118 1.01 -12.94 31.89
N LYS A 119 1.97 -12.00 31.81
CA LYS A 119 1.66 -10.57 31.73
C LYS A 119 0.84 -10.24 30.47
N ILE A 120 1.27 -10.71 29.30
CA ILE A 120 0.55 -10.45 28.03
C ILE A 120 -0.86 -11.06 28.06
N LEU A 121 -1.02 -12.29 28.54
CA LEU A 121 -2.33 -12.93 28.65
C LEU A 121 -3.23 -12.25 29.68
N SER A 122 -2.67 -11.78 30.80
CA SER A 122 -3.40 -11.00 31.80
C SER A 122 -3.85 -9.66 31.24
N ASP A 123 -3.00 -8.99 30.47
CA ASP A 123 -3.32 -7.71 29.82
C ASP A 123 -4.40 -7.91 28.75
N LEU A 124 -4.34 -9.00 27.98
CA LEU A 124 -5.40 -9.37 27.04
C LEU A 124 -6.71 -9.69 27.74
N LEU A 125 -6.69 -10.46 28.84
CA LEU A 125 -7.88 -10.75 29.64
C LEU A 125 -8.51 -9.46 30.20
N GLN A 126 -7.69 -8.51 30.60
CA GLN A 126 -8.16 -7.23 31.11
C GLN A 126 -8.73 -6.32 30.01
N ASN A 127 -8.25 -6.48 28.77
CA ASN A 127 -8.81 -5.81 27.60
C ASN A 127 -9.93 -6.61 26.91
N LEU A 128 -10.27 -7.82 27.35
CA LEU A 128 -11.46 -8.54 26.85
C LEU A 128 -12.75 -7.96 27.41
N GLU A 129 -12.68 -7.27 28.55
CA GLU A 129 -13.73 -6.40 29.06
C GLU A 129 -13.70 -5.02 28.37
N ASP A 130 -13.36 -4.98 27.09
CA ASP A 130 -13.45 -3.76 26.29
C ASP A 130 -14.92 -3.36 26.17
N ARG A 131 -15.29 -2.31 26.89
CA ARG A 131 -16.63 -1.69 26.89
C ARG A 131 -16.72 -0.52 25.91
N SER A 132 -15.79 -0.38 24.96
CA SER A 132 -15.75 0.76 24.02
C SER A 132 -17.00 0.93 23.15
N GLU A 133 -17.82 -0.11 23.05
CA GLU A 133 -19.11 -0.12 22.36
C GLU A 133 -20.28 0.43 23.20
N LEU A 134 -20.08 0.65 24.51
CA LEU A 134 -21.06 1.26 25.40
C LEU A 134 -20.93 2.78 25.33
N GLU A 135 -21.88 3.43 24.65
CA GLU A 135 -21.80 4.86 24.36
C GLU A 135 -22.60 5.74 25.35
N SER A 136 -23.58 5.15 26.06
CA SER A 136 -24.44 5.89 26.98
C SER A 136 -24.05 5.73 28.45
N ARG A 137 -24.46 6.71 29.26
CA ARG A 137 -24.18 6.76 30.70
C ARG A 137 -24.89 5.66 31.47
N GLU A 138 -26.05 5.21 30.97
CA GLU A 138 -26.81 4.11 31.53
C GLU A 138 -26.14 2.75 31.27
N GLU A 139 -25.42 2.64 30.15
CA GLU A 139 -24.74 1.40 29.72
C GLU A 139 -23.39 1.22 30.40
N ASP A 140 -22.63 2.28 30.67
CA ASP A 140 -21.35 2.21 31.40
C ASP A 140 -21.26 3.24 32.52
N ALA A 141 -22.13 3.08 33.53
CA ALA A 141 -22.19 4.00 34.67
C ALA A 141 -20.86 4.11 35.43
N ASP A 142 -20.03 3.05 35.42
CA ASP A 142 -18.72 3.02 36.07
C ASP A 142 -17.74 4.00 35.41
N TRP A 143 -17.79 4.18 34.08
CA TRP A 143 -16.96 5.14 33.35
C TRP A 143 -17.27 6.60 33.68
N PHE A 144 -18.53 6.89 34.04
CA PHE A 144 -19.02 8.23 34.34
C PHE A 144 -19.12 8.54 35.86
N SER A 145 -18.58 7.65 36.70
CA SER A 145 -18.59 7.78 38.17
C SER A 145 -17.39 8.56 38.73
#